data_AF-A0AB37WQF8-F1
#
_entry.id   AF-A0AB37WQF8-F1
#
_cell.length_a   1.000
_cell.length_b   1.000
_cell.length_c   1.000
_cell.angle_alpha   90.00
_cell.angle_beta   90.00
_cell.angle_gamma   90.00
#
_symmetry.space_group_name_H-M   'P 1'
#
loop_
_entity.id
_entity.type
_entity.pdbx_description
1 polymer ?
#
loop_
_entity_poly.entity_id
_entity_poly.type
_entity_poly.pdbx_seq_one_letter_code
_entity_poly.pdbx_strand_id
1 'polypeptide(L)'
;MQPTFRRMAGHNHGMIHADPAIIKWANMTTNRHKYFRWTKRTAWLSFAYVMLVPAILGTAGYMTEGKWEMRGKRRGDLISEF
;
A
#
# COMPACT_ATOMS: atom_id res chain seq x y z
N MET A 1 -21.29 -20.96 41.43
CA MET A 1 -20.85 -21.68 40.22
C MET A 1 -21.04 -20.75 39.03
N GLN A 2 -19.97 -20.37 38.32
CA GLN A 2 -20.09 -19.50 37.13
C GLN A 2 -20.29 -20.39 35.90
N PRO A 3 -21.29 -20.12 35.04
CA PRO A 3 -21.53 -20.94 33.85
C PRO A 3 -20.40 -20.73 32.84
N THR A 4 -19.72 -21.81 32.45
CA THR A 4 -18.73 -21.78 31.36
C THR A 4 -19.46 -21.69 30.02
N PHE A 5 -19.13 -20.68 29.21
CA PHE A 5 -19.68 -20.50 27.87
C PHE A 5 -19.21 -21.66 26.95
N ARG A 6 -20.03 -22.70 26.81
CA ARG A 6 -19.73 -23.86 25.95
C ARG A 6 -20.09 -23.52 24.49
N ARG A 7 -19.09 -23.16 23.68
CA ARG A 7 -19.27 -23.04 22.21
C ARG A 7 -19.42 -24.44 21.61
N MET A 8 -20.62 -24.77 21.14
CA MET A 8 -20.93 -26.01 20.42
C MET A 8 -21.12 -25.72 18.93
N ALA A 9 -20.06 -25.29 18.24
CA ALA A 9 -20.05 -25.21 16.77
C ALA A 9 -19.15 -26.34 16.22
N GLY A 10 -19.64 -27.02 15.18
CA GLY A 10 -19.10 -28.25 14.59
C GLY A 10 -17.58 -28.35 14.58
N HIS A 11 -17.08 -29.42 15.21
CA HIS A 11 -15.68 -29.69 15.50
C HIS A 11 -14.93 -30.19 14.24
N ASN A 12 -14.95 -29.45 13.12
CA ASN A 12 -14.13 -29.76 11.93
C ASN A 12 -12.65 -29.39 12.18
N HIS A 13 -11.99 -30.19 13.02
CA HIS A 13 -10.59 -30.01 13.37
C HIS A 13 -9.74 -30.47 12.19
N GLY A 14 -9.11 -29.51 11.50
CA GLY A 14 -8.08 -29.83 10.51
C GLY A 14 -8.60 -30.20 9.13
N MET A 15 -9.60 -29.47 8.60
CA MET A 15 -9.97 -29.56 7.17
C MET A 15 -8.79 -29.26 6.21
N ILE A 16 -7.71 -28.64 6.72
CA ILE A 16 -6.46 -28.38 5.99
C ILE A 16 -5.29 -28.75 6.91
N HIS A 17 -4.32 -29.49 6.38
CA HIS A 17 -3.05 -29.74 7.07
C HIS A 17 -2.32 -28.40 7.26
N ALA A 18 -2.21 -27.97 8.51
CA ALA A 18 -1.62 -26.69 8.84
C ALA A 18 -0.10 -26.84 8.95
N ASP A 19 0.64 -26.37 7.95
CA ASP A 19 2.10 -26.33 7.99
C ASP A 19 2.57 -25.29 9.02
N PRO A 20 3.32 -25.68 10.07
CA PRO A 20 3.83 -24.75 11.07
C PRO A 20 4.70 -23.63 10.46
N ALA A 21 5.40 -23.88 9.34
CA ALA A 21 6.23 -22.87 8.69
C ALA A 21 5.37 -21.76 8.06
N ILE A 22 4.29 -22.12 7.37
CA ILE A 22 3.34 -21.17 6.78
C ILE A 22 2.66 -20.34 7.88
N ILE A 23 2.23 -20.98 8.97
CA ILE A 23 1.63 -20.27 10.11
C ILE A 23 2.61 -19.26 10.71
N LYS A 24 3.88 -19.65 10.89
CA LYS A 24 4.92 -18.75 11.41
C LYS A 24 5.18 -17.57 10.47
N TRP A 25 5.26 -17.82 9.16
CA TRP A 25 5.46 -16.75 8.18
C TRP A 25 4.27 -15.78 8.13
N ALA A 26 3.05 -16.30 8.17
CA ALA A 26 1.83 -15.48 8.23
C ALA A 26 1.84 -14.61 9.49
N ASN A 27 2.15 -15.19 10.65
CA ASN A 27 2.26 -14.45 11.91
C ASN A 27 3.35 -13.37 11.86
N MET A 28 4.52 -13.66 11.29
CA MET A 28 5.60 -12.67 11.12
C MET A 28 5.18 -11.53 10.17
N THR A 29 4.48 -11.84 9.10
CA THR A 29 4.01 -10.85 8.12
C THR A 29 2.93 -9.95 8.70
N THR A 30 1.91 -10.52 9.33
CA THR A 30 0.82 -9.76 9.95
C THR A 30 1.30 -8.89 11.11
N ASN A 31 2.22 -9.41 11.94
CA ASN A 31 2.74 -8.67 13.09
C ASN A 31 3.96 -7.78 12.78
N ARG A 32 4.34 -7.60 11.51
CA ARG A 32 5.55 -6.86 11.14
C ARG A 32 5.58 -5.42 11.64
N HIS A 33 4.42 -4.77 11.69
CA HIS A 33 4.27 -3.40 12.19
C HIS A 33 4.63 -3.28 13.69
N LYS A 34 4.44 -4.33 14.49
CA LYS A 34 4.77 -4.34 15.93
C LYS A 34 6.27 -4.28 16.18
N TYR A 35 7.06 -4.84 15.28
CA TYR A 35 8.52 -4.95 15.40
C TYR A 35 9.25 -3.95 14.50
N PHE A 36 8.55 -2.97 13.95
CA PHE A 36 9.14 -1.95 13.09
C PHE A 36 10.15 -1.09 13.87
N ARG A 37 11.23 -0.68 13.19
CA ARG A 37 12.26 0.21 13.74
C ARG A 37 12.65 1.27 12.73
N TRP A 38 12.86 2.48 13.23
CA TRP A 38 13.46 3.56 12.46
C TRP A 38 14.95 3.30 12.31
N THR A 39 15.37 3.08 11.07
CA THR A 39 16.76 2.94 10.65
C THR A 39 17.01 3.98 9.55
N LYS A 40 18.27 4.29 9.25
CA LYS A 40 18.58 5.24 8.16
C LYS A 40 17.90 4.84 6.83
N ARG A 41 17.85 3.54 6.53
CA ARG A 41 17.18 3.00 5.34
C ARG A 41 15.67 3.15 5.39
N THR A 42 15.01 2.70 6.47
CA THR A 42 13.55 2.74 6.57
C THR A 42 13.02 4.18 6.66
N ALA A 43 13.74 5.06 7.35
CA ALA A 43 13.44 6.50 7.39
C ALA A 43 13.47 7.14 6.00
N TRP A 44 14.53 6.88 5.23
CA TRP A 44 14.65 7.40 3.88
C TRP A 44 13.54 6.89 2.96
N LEU A 45 13.24 5.58 3.01
CA LEU A 45 12.16 5.00 2.20
C LEU A 45 10.80 5.59 2.57
N SER A 46 10.48 5.70 3.86
CA SER A 46 9.23 6.32 4.30
C SER A 46 9.11 7.76 3.81
N PHE A 47 10.16 8.58 3.95
CA PHE A 47 10.16 9.94 3.43
C PHE A 47 9.98 10.00 1.92
N ALA A 48 10.69 9.15 1.18
CA ALA A 48 10.62 9.14 -0.28
C ALA A 48 9.20 8.84 -0.79
N TYR A 49 8.55 7.81 -0.24
CA TYR A 49 7.21 7.42 -0.70
C TYR A 49 6.07 8.28 -0.15
N VAL A 50 6.20 8.85 1.04
CA VAL A 50 5.14 9.66 1.65
C VAL A 50 5.23 11.13 1.21
N MET A 51 6.43 11.66 1.01
CA MET A 51 6.64 13.09 0.72
C MET A 51 7.20 13.32 -0.68
N LEU A 52 8.37 12.72 -0.98
CA LEU A 52 9.12 13.06 -2.20
C LEU A 52 8.34 12.71 -3.48
N VAL A 53 7.85 11.46 -3.59
CA VAL A 53 7.14 10.99 -4.78
C VAL A 53 5.83 11.75 -4.98
N PRO A 54 4.94 11.89 -3.96
CA PRO A 54 3.73 12.70 -4.13
C PRO A 54 4.02 14.17 -4.44
N ALA A 55 5.06 14.77 -3.87
CA ALA A 55 5.42 16.16 -4.15
C ALA A 55 5.89 16.34 -5.62
N ILE A 56 6.74 15.44 -6.11
CA ILE A 56 7.19 15.49 -7.52
C ILE A 56 6.00 15.31 -8.47
N LEU A 57 5.14 14.33 -8.21
CA LEU A 57 3.96 14.09 -9.05
C LEU A 57 2.95 15.24 -8.97
N GLY A 58 2.70 15.77 -7.78
CA GLY A 58 1.81 16.91 -7.58
C GLY A 58 2.31 18.15 -8.29
N THR A 59 3.60 18.50 -8.12
CA THR A 59 4.19 19.65 -8.82
C THR A 59 4.19 19.49 -10.33
N ALA A 60 4.55 18.31 -10.85
CA ALA A 60 4.46 18.02 -12.29
C ALA A 60 3.00 18.10 -12.78
N GLY A 61 2.05 17.57 -12.02
CA GLY A 61 0.61 17.68 -12.30
C GLY A 61 0.17 19.13 -12.41
N TYR A 62 0.39 19.94 -11.38
CA TYR A 62 0.05 21.37 -11.39
C TYR A 62 0.76 22.14 -12.50
N MET A 63 2.01 21.80 -12.80
CA MET A 63 2.72 22.42 -13.91
C MET A 63 2.20 21.99 -15.28
N THR A 64 1.52 20.86 -15.43
CA THR A 64 1.02 20.37 -16.72
C THR A 64 -0.48 20.51 -16.89
N GLU A 65 -1.18 20.86 -15.81
CA GLU A 65 -2.61 21.10 -15.80
C GLU A 65 -2.98 22.17 -16.82
N GLY A 66 -3.89 21.85 -17.74
CA GLY A 66 -4.35 22.78 -18.79
C GLY A 66 -3.30 23.15 -19.85
N LYS A 67 -2.06 22.67 -19.76
CA LYS A 67 -1.03 23.01 -20.74
C LYS A 67 -1.27 22.38 -22.11
N TRP A 68 -1.73 21.13 -22.13
CA TRP A 68 -1.78 20.33 -23.34
C TRP A 68 -3.21 20.20 -23.85
N GLU A 69 -3.50 20.81 -25.00
CA GLU A 69 -4.79 20.67 -25.68
C GLU A 69 -4.56 20.15 -27.11
N MET A 70 -5.06 18.95 -27.40
CA MET A 70 -4.82 18.26 -28.67
C MET A 70 -6.06 18.23 -29.58
N ARG A 71 -7.21 18.74 -29.14
CA ARG A 71 -8.45 18.71 -29.90
C ARG A 71 -8.34 19.60 -31.14
N GLY A 72 -8.44 18.98 -32.32
CA GLY A 72 -8.49 19.67 -33.60
C GLY A 72 -7.15 20.25 -34.10
N LYS A 73 -6.03 19.99 -33.42
CA LYS A 73 -4.69 20.48 -33.82
C LYS A 73 -4.22 19.79 -35.12
N ARG A 74 -3.56 20.54 -36.00
CA ARG A 74 -2.99 20.07 -37.28
C ARG A 74 -1.46 20.09 -37.25
N ARG A 75 -0.83 19.57 -38.30
CA ARG A 75 0.64 19.57 -38.43
C ARG A 75 1.15 21.02 -38.43
N GLY A 76 2.03 21.33 -37.47
CA GLY A 76 2.62 22.66 -37.30
C GLY A 76 1.94 23.52 -36.23
N ASP A 77 0.80 23.10 -35.67
CA ASP A 77 0.11 23.85 -34.61
C ASP A 77 0.77 23.62 -33.24
N LEU A 78 0.82 24.69 -32.44
CA LEU A 78 1.25 24.63 -31.04
C LEU A 78 0.22 23.87 -30.20
N ILE A 79 0.69 22.85 -29.48
CA ILE A 79 -0.11 22.00 -28.58
C ILE A 79 -0.21 22.62 -27.17
N SER A 80 0.75 23.49 -26.80
CA SER A 80 0.77 24.20 -25.53
C SER A 80 -0.16 25.42 -25.55
N GLU A 81 -0.99 25.59 -24.51
CA GLU A 81 -1.88 26.75 -24.34
C GLU A 81 -1.17 28.00 -23.79
N PHE A 82 -0.09 27.83 -23.00
CA PHE A 82 0.67 28.92 -22.34
C PHE A 82 2.14 28.56 -22.08
#